data_AF-A0A075FNW0-F1
#
_entry.id   AF-A0A075FNW0-F1
#
_cell.length_a   1.000
_cell.length_b   1.000
_cell.length_c   1.000
_cell.angle_alpha   90.00
_cell.angle_beta   90.00
_cell.angle_gamma   90.00
#
_symmetry.space_group_name_H-M   'P 1'
#
loop_
_entity.id
_entity.type
_entity.pdbx_description
1 polymer ?
#
loop_
_entity_poly.entity_id
_entity_poly.type
_entity_poly.pdbx_seq_one_letter_code
_entity_poly.pdbx_strand_id
1 'polypeptide(L)'
;MAWAWTKKRDTPYVQDKVFIKNFINDFLEQFEEKYNNLSIDDFDFTEMIKIQEREKEYNSKPEIKKKLAIERKEKREVLKEKYGYAIVNGSKTEVGNYMVEPASIFMGRGEHPFRGKWKRMAEPEDIVLNLGKKPRFQPVQ
;
A
#
# COMPACT_ATOMS: atom_id res chain seq x y z
N MET A 1 -2.75 -9.55 0.70
CA MET A 1 -1.34 -9.96 0.78
C MET A 1 -0.85 -10.64 -0.50
N ALA A 2 -1.43 -11.76 -0.92
CA ALA A 2 -1.05 -12.50 -2.15
C ALA A 2 -0.88 -11.61 -3.40
N TRP A 3 -1.84 -10.70 -3.67
CA TRP A 3 -1.73 -9.77 -4.80
C TRP A 3 -0.49 -8.85 -4.74
N ALA A 4 -0.08 -8.42 -3.55
CA ALA A 4 1.12 -7.61 -3.38
C ALA A 4 2.39 -8.44 -3.57
N TRP A 5 2.36 -9.71 -3.14
CA TRP A 5 3.46 -10.66 -3.34
C TRP A 5 3.71 -10.95 -4.82
N THR A 6 2.65 -11.27 -5.57
CA THR A 6 2.76 -11.59 -7.01
C THR A 6 3.28 -10.41 -7.84
N LYS A 7 3.09 -9.17 -7.38
CA LYS A 7 3.73 -7.97 -7.98
C LYS A 7 5.25 -7.90 -7.78
N LYS A 8 5.82 -8.72 -6.90
CA LYS A 8 7.27 -8.80 -6.64
C LYS A 8 7.97 -9.90 -7.43
N ARG A 9 7.23 -10.74 -8.17
CA ARG A 9 7.78 -11.89 -8.91
C ARG A 9 8.97 -11.55 -9.83
N ASP A 10 8.98 -10.37 -10.42
CA ASP A 10 10.03 -9.91 -11.35
C ASP A 10 11.14 -9.11 -10.64
N THR A 11 11.24 -9.19 -9.31
CA THR A 11 12.19 -8.40 -8.51
C THR A 11 13.15 -9.30 -7.73
N PRO A 12 14.37 -8.84 -7.38
CA PRO A 12 15.30 -9.66 -6.58
C PRO A 12 14.76 -10.10 -5.21
N TYR A 13 13.72 -9.43 -4.70
CA TYR A 13 13.13 -9.74 -3.40
C TYR A 13 12.54 -11.15 -3.30
N VAL A 14 12.09 -11.76 -4.41
CA VAL A 14 11.59 -13.14 -4.38
C VAL A 14 12.70 -14.18 -4.27
N GLN A 15 13.97 -13.77 -4.36
CA GLN A 15 15.14 -14.63 -4.11
C GLN A 15 15.73 -14.41 -2.71
N ASP A 16 15.24 -13.40 -1.98
CA ASP A 16 15.72 -13.04 -0.66
C ASP A 16 15.04 -13.88 0.42
N LYS A 17 15.82 -14.80 1.02
CA LYS A 17 15.32 -15.74 2.04
C LYS A 17 14.68 -15.06 3.24
N VAL A 18 15.22 -13.92 3.69
CA VAL A 18 14.63 -13.19 4.83
C VAL A 18 13.33 -12.52 4.41
N PHE A 19 13.28 -11.98 3.20
CA PHE A 19 12.08 -11.36 2.66
C PHE A 19 10.94 -12.38 2.50
N ILE A 20 11.23 -13.54 1.88
CA ILE A 20 10.28 -14.65 1.72
C ILE A 20 9.80 -15.12 3.10
N LYS A 21 10.72 -15.40 4.03
CA LYS A 21 10.40 -15.88 5.39
C LYS A 21 9.48 -14.91 6.14
N ASN A 22 9.80 -13.61 6.12
CA ASN A 22 8.97 -12.62 6.80
C ASN A 22 7.60 -12.50 6.15
N PHE A 23 7.52 -12.53 4.81
CA PHE A 23 6.24 -12.46 4.12
C PHE A 23 5.37 -13.68 4.41
N ILE A 24 5.91 -14.91 4.31
CA ILE A 24 5.11 -16.12 4.51
C ILE A 24 4.60 -16.22 5.94
N ASN A 25 5.42 -15.85 6.93
CA ASN A 25 4.99 -15.81 8.33
C ASN A 25 3.76 -14.93 8.51
N ASP A 26 3.82 -13.66 8.08
CA ASP A 26 2.70 -12.71 8.20
C ASP A 26 1.52 -13.12 7.31
N PHE A 27 1.77 -13.81 6.19
CA PHE A 27 0.72 -14.28 5.29
C PHE A 27 -0.07 -15.45 5.88
N LEU A 28 0.60 -16.39 6.55
CA LEU A 28 -0.02 -17.54 7.19
C LEU A 28 -0.86 -17.15 8.41
N GLU A 29 -0.57 -16.02 9.07
CA GLU A 29 -1.43 -15.44 10.12
C GLU A 29 -2.85 -15.11 9.62
N GLN A 30 -3.07 -15.04 8.30
CA GLN A 30 -4.40 -14.81 7.73
C GLN A 30 -5.23 -16.11 7.57
N PHE A 31 -4.66 -17.26 7.90
CA PHE A 31 -5.27 -18.57 7.73
C PHE A 31 -5.43 -19.28 9.09
N GLU A 32 -6.17 -20.39 9.09
CA GLU A 32 -6.27 -21.27 10.26
C GLU A 32 -4.92 -21.91 10.60
N GLU A 33 -4.68 -22.18 11.88
CA GLU A 33 -3.41 -22.68 12.40
C GLU A 33 -2.89 -23.96 11.72
N LYS A 34 -3.81 -24.79 11.19
CA LYS A 34 -3.45 -26.03 10.46
C LYS A 34 -2.58 -25.77 9.22
N TYR A 35 -2.56 -24.54 8.71
CA TYR A 35 -1.76 -24.12 7.55
C TYR A 35 -0.43 -23.45 7.91
N ASN A 36 -0.08 -23.33 9.20
CA ASN A 36 1.11 -22.59 9.66
C ASN A 36 2.46 -23.19 9.21
N ASN A 37 2.46 -24.41 8.67
CA ASN A 37 3.68 -25.10 8.22
C ASN A 37 3.90 -25.01 6.69
N LEU A 38 3.07 -24.25 5.97
CA LEU A 38 3.23 -24.08 4.53
C LEU A 38 4.41 -23.17 4.19
N SER A 39 5.03 -23.45 3.06
CA SER A 39 6.02 -22.61 2.40
C SER A 39 5.36 -21.74 1.33
N ILE A 40 6.10 -20.78 0.79
CA ILE A 40 5.58 -19.95 -0.31
C ILE A 40 5.34 -20.75 -1.59
N ASP A 41 6.09 -21.83 -1.79
CA ASP A 41 6.02 -22.69 -2.98
C ASP A 41 4.79 -23.62 -2.95
N ASP A 42 4.14 -23.76 -1.79
CA ASP A 42 2.89 -24.52 -1.64
C ASP A 42 1.67 -23.75 -2.21
N PHE A 43 1.86 -22.49 -2.62
CA PHE A 43 0.79 -21.65 -3.16
C PHE A 43 0.91 -21.49 -4.69
N ASP A 44 -0.17 -21.83 -5.41
CA ASP A 44 -0.27 -21.53 -6.84
C ASP A 44 -0.80 -20.11 -7.07
N PHE A 45 0.09 -19.24 -7.57
CA PHE A 45 -0.24 -17.86 -7.91
C PHE A 45 -0.51 -17.62 -9.40
N THR A 46 -0.55 -18.68 -10.23
CA THR A 46 -0.59 -18.59 -11.69
C THR A 46 -1.74 -17.72 -12.20
N GLU A 47 -2.96 -17.90 -11.69
CA GLU A 47 -4.12 -17.12 -12.12
C GLU A 47 -4.01 -15.63 -11.74
N MET A 48 -3.53 -15.31 -10.54
CA MET A 48 -3.29 -13.92 -10.14
C MET A 48 -2.26 -13.24 -11.03
N ILE A 49 -1.18 -13.97 -11.38
CA ILE A 49 -0.13 -13.48 -12.28
C ILE A 49 -0.72 -13.18 -13.66
N LYS A 50 -1.50 -14.10 -14.23
CA LYS A 50 -2.18 -13.89 -15.52
C LYS A 50 -3.10 -12.66 -15.51
N ILE A 51 -3.83 -12.43 -14.42
CA ILE A 51 -4.67 -11.21 -14.31
C ILE A 51 -3.79 -9.96 -14.29
N GLN A 52 -2.72 -9.94 -13.50
CA GLN A 52 -1.82 -8.78 -13.43
C GLN A 52 -1.12 -8.49 -14.75
N GLU A 53 -0.79 -9.51 -15.54
CA GLU A 53 -0.19 -9.35 -16.87
C GLU A 53 -1.18 -8.75 -17.85
N ARG A 54 -2.41 -9.25 -17.89
CA ARG A 54 -3.49 -8.66 -18.70
C ARG A 54 -3.77 -7.22 -18.31
N GLU A 55 -3.81 -6.90 -17.01
CA GLU A 55 -3.96 -5.52 -16.53
C GLU A 55 -2.79 -4.64 -16.94
N LYS A 56 -1.55 -5.13 -16.81
CA LYS A 56 -0.34 -4.40 -17.21
C LYS A 56 -0.34 -4.12 -18.70
N GLU A 57 -0.66 -5.12 -19.53
CA GLU A 57 -0.78 -5.00 -20.97
C GLU A 57 -1.87 -3.98 -21.36
N TYR A 58 -3.09 -4.16 -20.83
CA TYR A 58 -4.21 -3.25 -21.08
C TYR A 58 -3.88 -1.81 -20.67
N ASN A 59 -3.32 -1.60 -19.48
CA ASN A 59 -2.96 -0.29 -18.96
C ASN A 59 -1.74 0.34 -19.66
N SER A 60 -0.96 -0.46 -20.40
CA SER A 60 0.18 0.03 -21.18
C SER A 60 -0.23 0.67 -22.51
N LYS A 61 -1.44 0.35 -23.01
CA LYS A 61 -2.00 0.93 -24.24
C LYS A 61 -2.01 2.46 -24.13
N PRO A 62 -1.52 3.22 -25.13
CA PRO A 62 -1.34 4.67 -25.02
C PRO A 62 -2.61 5.43 -24.62
N GLU A 63 -3.75 5.07 -25.20
CA GLU A 63 -5.05 5.68 -24.90
C GLU A 63 -5.48 5.45 -23.45
N ILE A 64 -5.37 4.21 -22.97
CA ILE A 64 -5.70 3.83 -21.60
C ILE A 64 -4.75 4.51 -20.62
N LYS A 65 -3.44 4.49 -20.89
CA LYS A 65 -2.43 5.16 -20.07
C LYS A 65 -2.71 6.66 -19.94
N LYS A 66 -3.08 7.33 -21.05
CA LYS A 66 -3.46 8.75 -21.05
C LYS A 66 -4.72 8.99 -20.23
N LYS A 67 -5.76 8.17 -20.41
CA LYS A 67 -7.02 8.25 -19.65
C LYS A 67 -6.77 8.09 -18.14
N LEU A 68 -6.05 7.05 -17.73
CA LEU A 68 -5.72 6.79 -16.33
C LEU A 68 -4.86 7.92 -15.72
N ALA A 69 -3.97 8.53 -16.48
CA ALA A 69 -3.18 9.67 -16.01
C ALA A 69 -4.06 10.90 -15.75
N ILE A 70 -5.02 11.18 -16.64
CA ILE A 70 -6.00 12.26 -16.47
C ILE A 70 -6.86 12.00 -15.23
N GLU A 71 -7.46 10.81 -15.11
CA GLU A 71 -8.30 10.46 -13.96
C GLU A 71 -7.54 10.54 -12.62
N ARG A 72 -6.27 10.10 -12.59
CA ARG A 72 -5.42 10.22 -11.40
C ARG A 72 -5.11 11.67 -11.06
N LYS A 73 -4.88 12.52 -12.07
CA LYS A 73 -4.61 13.95 -11.87
C LYS A 73 -5.86 14.64 -11.30
N GLU A 74 -7.02 14.42 -11.89
CA GLU A 74 -8.30 15.00 -11.44
C GLU A 74 -8.62 14.58 -10.01
N LYS A 75 -8.54 13.27 -9.70
CA LYS A 75 -8.74 12.77 -8.33
C LYS A 75 -7.75 13.39 -7.34
N ARG A 76 -6.48 13.53 -7.73
CA ARG A 76 -5.45 14.15 -6.89
C ARG A 76 -5.76 15.62 -6.62
N GLU A 77 -6.20 16.38 -7.61
CA GLU A 77 -6.54 17.80 -7.47
C GLU A 77 -7.73 18.00 -6.53
N VAL A 78 -8.80 17.22 -6.70
CA VAL A 78 -9.98 17.24 -5.80
C VAL A 78 -9.58 16.91 -4.36
N LEU A 79 -8.78 15.85 -4.16
CA LEU A 79 -8.33 15.47 -2.82
C LEU A 79 -7.35 16.48 -2.21
N LYS A 80 -6.47 17.08 -3.02
CA LYS A 80 -5.53 18.10 -2.56
C LYS A 80 -6.25 19.36 -2.10
N GLU A 81 -7.29 19.78 -2.82
CA GLU A 81 -8.09 20.93 -2.40
C GLU A 81 -8.77 20.67 -1.05
N LYS A 82 -9.31 19.46 -0.85
CA LYS A 82 -10.06 19.09 0.35
C LYS A 82 -9.17 18.79 1.56
N TYR A 83 -8.07 18.08 1.37
CA TYR A 83 -7.25 17.51 2.45
C TYR A 83 -5.78 17.94 2.42
N GLY A 84 -5.31 18.55 1.33
CA GLY A 84 -3.92 18.93 1.13
C GLY A 84 -3.52 20.26 1.77
N TYR A 85 -4.42 20.91 2.52
CA TYR A 85 -4.15 22.18 3.18
C TYR A 85 -4.63 22.21 4.63
N ALA A 86 -3.83 22.82 5.50
CA ALA A 86 -4.18 23.11 6.88
C ALA A 86 -4.03 24.62 7.16
N ILE A 87 -4.60 25.08 8.27
CA ILE A 87 -4.40 26.46 8.75
C ILE A 87 -3.39 26.42 9.89
N VAL A 88 -2.22 27.01 9.69
CA VAL A 88 -1.15 27.10 10.69
C VAL A 88 -0.93 28.57 11.00
N ASN A 89 -1.14 28.98 12.25
CA ASN A 89 -1.01 30.37 12.70
C ASN A 89 -1.80 31.39 11.84
N GLY A 90 -2.98 30.97 11.32
CA GLY A 90 -3.83 31.81 10.48
C GLY A 90 -3.52 31.76 8.98
N SER A 91 -2.40 31.16 8.58
CA SER A 91 -2.02 31.00 7.17
C SER A 91 -2.44 29.64 6.61
N LYS A 92 -2.91 29.62 5.34
CA LYS A 92 -3.15 28.38 4.60
C LYS A 92 -1.82 27.77 4.18
N THR A 93 -1.52 26.59 4.71
CA THR A 93 -0.25 25.88 4.51
C THR A 93 -0.51 24.52 3.87
N GLU A 94 0.33 24.13 2.91
CA GLU A 94 0.23 22.82 2.26
C GLU A 94 0.66 21.70 3.22
N VAL A 95 -0.10 20.61 3.24
CA VAL A 95 0.21 19.39 3.99
C VAL A 95 1.05 18.48 3.10
N GLY A 96 2.22 18.05 3.58
CA GLY A 96 3.17 17.25 2.79
C GLY A 96 2.60 15.92 2.27
N ASN A 97 2.15 15.05 3.17
CA ASN A 97 1.41 13.84 2.80
C ASN A 97 0.10 13.78 3.58
N TYR A 98 -1.01 13.98 2.88
CA TYR A 98 -2.37 13.91 3.43
C TYR A 98 -3.05 12.56 3.14
N MET A 99 -2.37 11.63 2.47
CA MET A 99 -2.87 10.29 2.19
C MET A 99 -2.15 9.26 3.04
N VAL A 100 -2.93 8.41 3.71
CA VAL A 100 -2.41 7.26 4.47
C VAL A 100 -1.73 6.28 3.51
N GLU A 101 -0.60 5.71 3.94
CA GLU A 101 0.08 4.67 3.19
C GLU A 101 -0.83 3.43 3.04
N PRO A 102 -1.04 2.91 1.82
CA PRO A 102 -1.81 1.69 1.65
C PRO A 102 -1.04 0.49 2.22
N ALA A 103 -1.78 -0.57 2.57
CA ALA A 103 -1.17 -1.82 3.00
C ALA A 103 -0.20 -2.36 1.93
N SER A 104 0.98 -2.79 2.35
CA SER A 104 2.06 -3.17 1.43
C SER A 104 3.07 -4.10 2.10
N ILE A 105 3.94 -4.70 1.29
CA ILE A 105 5.08 -5.47 1.80
C ILE A 105 6.22 -4.48 2.10
N PHE A 106 6.82 -4.57 3.27
CA PHE A 106 7.90 -3.69 3.68
C PHE A 106 9.18 -3.95 2.87
N MET A 107 9.53 -3.01 1.99
CA MET A 107 10.69 -3.07 1.10
C MET A 107 11.94 -2.43 1.75
N GLY A 108 12.31 -2.89 2.96
CA GLY A 108 13.46 -2.34 3.69
C GLY A 108 14.74 -2.29 2.83
N ARG A 109 15.54 -1.22 2.99
CA ARG A 109 16.78 -1.02 2.21
C ARG A 109 17.92 -1.89 2.77
N GLY A 110 18.81 -2.36 1.89
CA GLY A 110 19.94 -3.21 2.30
C GLY A 110 19.47 -4.50 2.98
N GLU A 111 20.21 -4.95 4.00
CA GLU A 111 19.90 -6.16 4.76
C GLU A 111 18.94 -5.92 5.94
N HIS A 112 17.98 -5.01 5.80
CA HIS A 112 17.06 -4.68 6.89
C HIS A 112 16.31 -5.94 7.39
N PRO A 113 16.29 -6.24 8.70
CA PRO A 113 15.79 -7.52 9.22
C PRO A 113 14.29 -7.75 8.99
N PHE A 114 13.49 -6.67 8.96
CA PHE A 114 12.04 -6.75 8.76
C PHE A 114 11.57 -6.69 7.30
N ARG A 115 12.48 -6.61 6.32
CA ARG A 115 12.06 -6.60 4.91
C ARG A 115 11.23 -7.85 4.60
N GLY A 116 10.16 -7.71 3.83
CA GLY A 116 9.20 -8.78 3.56
C GLY A 116 8.01 -8.83 4.52
N LYS A 117 8.09 -8.20 5.70
CA LYS A 117 6.93 -8.10 6.60
C LYS A 117 5.78 -7.32 5.98
N TRP A 118 4.56 -7.65 6.38
CA TRP A 118 3.36 -6.94 6.00
C TRP A 118 3.22 -5.63 6.78
N LYS A 119 3.14 -4.52 6.05
CA LYS A 119 2.68 -3.23 6.58
C LYS A 119 1.18 -3.18 6.41
N ARG A 120 0.42 -3.28 7.50
CA ARG A 120 -1.03 -3.08 7.49
C ARG A 120 -1.36 -1.62 7.13
N MET A 121 -2.53 -1.41 6.55
CA MET A 121 -3.09 -0.06 6.40
C MET A 121 -3.43 0.47 7.79
N ALA A 122 -3.22 1.77 8.02
CA ALA A 122 -3.67 2.41 9.26
C ALA A 122 -5.18 2.62 9.19
N GLU A 123 -5.88 2.16 10.22
CA GLU A 123 -7.31 2.41 10.41
C GLU A 123 -7.53 3.75 11.14
N PRO A 124 -8.74 4.35 11.12
CA PRO A 124 -9.01 5.59 11.83
C PRO A 124 -8.57 5.58 13.30
N GLU A 125 -8.71 4.44 13.98
CA GLU A 125 -8.34 4.24 15.38
C GLU A 125 -6.81 4.26 15.61
N ASP A 126 -6.02 3.96 14.58
CA ASP A 126 -4.56 4.05 14.62
C ASP A 126 -4.07 5.51 14.45
N ILE A 127 -4.96 6.46 14.10
CA ILE A 127 -4.59 7.83 13.72
C ILE A 127 -4.79 8.81 14.88
N VAL A 128 -3.70 9.44 15.30
CA VAL A 128 -3.73 10.53 16.28
C VAL A 128 -3.77 11.88 15.57
N LEU A 129 -4.85 12.64 15.79
CA LEU A 129 -5.00 13.99 15.24
C LEU A 129 -4.44 15.04 16.20
N ASN A 130 -3.43 15.78 15.75
CA ASN A 130 -2.86 16.90 16.50
C ASN A 130 -3.47 18.23 16.01
N LEU A 131 -4.54 18.68 16.67
CA LEU A 131 -5.30 19.88 16.29
C LEU A 131 -5.20 20.97 17.36
N GLY A 132 -5.44 22.23 16.96
CA GLY A 132 -5.55 23.35 17.90
C GLY A 132 -6.77 23.21 18.83
N LYS A 133 -6.76 23.88 19.99
CA LYS A 133 -7.79 23.74 21.06
C LYS A 133 -9.24 23.98 20.62
N LYS A 134 -9.46 24.73 19.54
CA LYS A 134 -10.78 25.01 18.95
C LYS A 134 -10.71 24.79 17.44
N PRO A 135 -10.69 23.54 16.97
CA PRO A 135 -10.61 23.27 15.55
C PRO A 135 -11.94 23.57 14.87
N ARG A 136 -11.90 24.07 13.63
CA ARG A 136 -13.11 24.29 12.81
C ARG A 136 -13.77 22.98 12.37
N PHE A 137 -13.03 21.88 12.38
CA PHE A 137 -13.51 20.55 12.02
C PHE A 137 -13.47 19.66 13.27
N GLN A 138 -14.56 18.95 13.53
CA GLN A 138 -14.57 17.84 14.48
C GLN A 138 -14.47 16.54 13.69
N PRO A 139 -13.55 15.61 14.04
CA PRO A 139 -13.45 14.33 13.36
C PRO A 139 -14.74 13.52 13.58
N VAL A 140 -15.08 12.68 12.60
CA VAL A 140 -16.08 11.63 12.83
C VAL A 140 -15.45 10.63 13.79
N GLN A 141 -16.07 10.43 14.96
CA GLN A 141 -15.72 9.38 15.91
C GLN A 141 -16.19 8.03 15.41
#